data_AF-A0A975DUG1-F1
#
_entry.id   AF-A0A975DUG1-F1
#
_cell.length_a   1.000
_cell.length_b   1.000
_cell.length_c   1.000
_cell.angle_alpha   90.00
_cell.angle_beta   90.00
_cell.angle_gamma   90.00
#
_symmetry.space_group_name_H-M   'P 1'
#
loop_
_entity.id
_entity.type
_entity.pdbx_description
1 polymer ?
#
loop_
_entity_poly.entity_id
_entity_poly.type
_entity_poly.pdbx_seq_one_letter_code
_entity_poly.pdbx_strand_id
1 'polypeptide(L)' 'MWAVAVILLHALSGPETHVVTQAGIYSTEDKCKAGIAASVPGRLEGEPLQQFKDGYRRYVCVRVEGADLFKSPK' A
#
# COMPACT_ATOMS: atom_id res chain seq x y z
N MET A 1 -0.85 1.26 -13.63
CA MET A 1 -1.41 0.42 -12.58
C MET A 1 -0.94 0.93 -11.23
N TRP A 2 -1.63 0.57 -10.16
CA TRP A 2 -1.38 1.05 -8.81
C TRP A 2 -1.24 -0.13 -7.87
N ALA A 3 -0.30 -0.06 -6.93
CA ALA A 3 -0.11 -1.05 -5.88
C ALA A 3 -0.21 -0.35 -4.52
N VAL A 4 -0.62 -1.10 -3.51
CA VAL A 4 -0.58 -0.63 -2.13
C VAL A 4 0.84 -0.86 -1.60
N ALA A 5 1.45 0.18 -1.08
CA ALA A 5 2.69 0.09 -0.30
C ALA A 5 2.42 0.51 1.14
N VAL A 6 3.08 -0.15 2.08
CA VAL A 6 3.17 0.30 3.46
C VAL A 6 4.49 1.03 3.67
N ILE A 7 4.44 2.16 4.36
CA ILE A 7 5.59 2.96 4.77
C ILE A 7 5.65 2.95 6.29
N LEU A 8 6.82 2.63 6.82
CA LEU A 8 7.17 2.81 8.22
C LEU A 8 8.36 3.76 8.31
N LEU A 9 8.38 4.62 9.33
CA LEU A 9 9.52 5.49 9.58
C LEU A 9 10.10 5.18 10.95
N HIS A 10 11.32 4.65 10.95
CA HIS A 10 12.06 4.33 12.16
C HIS A 10 13.18 5.35 12.38
N ALA A 11 13.40 5.75 13.63
CA ALA A 11 14.35 6.81 13.96
C ALA A 11 15.80 6.50 13.54
N LEU A 12 16.19 5.22 13.49
CA LEU A 12 17.57 4.80 13.22
C LEU A 12 17.78 4.17 11.83
N SER A 13 16.75 3.53 11.27
CA SER A 13 16.83 2.85 9.96
C SER A 13 16.18 3.63 8.82
N GLY A 14 15.53 4.76 9.11
CA GLY A 14 14.89 5.61 8.10
C GLY A 14 13.56 5.01 7.58
N PRO A 15 13.11 5.42 6.39
CA PRO A 15 11.87 4.93 5.82
C PRO A 15 12.03 3.51 5.28
N GLU A 16 11.14 2.61 5.72
CA GLU A 16 11.02 1.25 5.22
C GLU A 16 9.73 1.13 4.40
N THR A 17 9.84 0.56 3.20
CA THR A 17 8.73 0.41 2.26
C THR A 17 8.54 -1.04 1.84
N HIS A 18 7.30 -1.54 1.96
CA HIS A 18 6.94 -2.87 1.48
C HIS A 18 5.69 -2.82 0.60
N VAL A 19 5.68 -3.64 -0.46
CA VAL A 19 4.49 -3.82 -1.30
C VAL A 19 3.52 -4.79 -0.63
N VAL A 20 2.26 -4.39 -0.49
CA VAL A 20 1.19 -5.22 0.06
C VAL A 20 0.62 -6.07 -1.07
N THR A 21 1.24 -7.22 -1.31
CA THR A 21 0.90 -8.12 -2.43
C THR A 21 -0.52 -8.68 -2.35
N GLN A 22 -1.03 -8.93 -1.14
CA GLN A 22 -2.41 -9.41 -0.91
C GLN A 22 -3.49 -8.40 -1.31
N ALA A 23 -3.15 -7.11 -1.42
CA ALA A 23 -4.09 -6.11 -1.89
C ALA A 23 -4.25 -6.16 -3.42
N GLY A 24 -3.36 -6.84 -4.15
CA GLY A 24 -3.39 -6.90 -5.61
C GLY A 24 -2.97 -5.60 -6.30
N ILE A 25 -3.11 -5.60 -7.63
CA ILE A 25 -2.78 -4.48 -8.51
C ILE A 25 -4.08 -3.85 -9.03
N TYR A 26 -4.16 -2.52 -8.97
CA TYR A 26 -5.35 -1.75 -9.33
C TYR A 26 -5.16 -0.97 -10.63
N SER A 27 -6.23 -0.82 -11.40
CA SER A 27 -6.21 -0.06 -12.64
C SER A 27 -6.13 1.45 -12.43
N THR A 28 -6.73 1.98 -11.36
CA THR A 28 -6.82 3.40 -11.03
C THR A 28 -6.43 3.65 -9.57
N GLU A 29 -6.04 4.89 -9.27
CA GLU A 29 -5.67 5.30 -7.92
C GLU A 29 -6.84 5.19 -6.95
N ASP A 30 -8.04 5.62 -7.35
CA ASP A 30 -9.24 5.55 -6.52
C ASP A 30 -9.60 4.11 -6.13
N LYS A 31 -9.46 3.15 -7.05
CA LYS A 31 -9.68 1.74 -6.75
C LYS A 31 -8.65 1.21 -5.75
N CYS A 32 -7.40 1.65 -5.87
CA CYS A 32 -6.37 1.32 -4.89
C CYS A 32 -6.70 1.90 -3.51
N LYS A 33 -7.12 3.17 -3.43
CA LYS A 33 -7.52 3.81 -2.17
C LYS A 33 -8.72 3.12 -1.53
N ALA A 34 -9.71 2.73 -2.34
CA ALA A 34 -10.84 1.93 -1.89
C ALA A 34 -10.39 0.55 -1.36
N GLY A 35 -9.43 -0.10 -2.01
CA GLY A 35 -8.84 -1.36 -1.56
C GLY A 35 -8.14 -1.24 -0.20
N ILE A 36 -7.41 -0.15 0.03
CA ILE A 36 -6.81 0.18 1.33
C ILE A 36 -7.92 0.33 2.38
N ALA A 37 -8.91 1.18 2.13
CA ALA A 37 -9.99 1.46 3.08
C ALA A 37 -10.77 0.18 3.46
N ALA A 38 -11.00 -0.72 2.50
CA ALA A 38 -11.72 -1.97 2.72
C ALA A 38 -10.91 -3.03 3.47
N SER A 39 -9.58 -3.06 3.31
CA SER A 39 -8.77 -4.21 3.74
C SER A 39 -7.81 -3.91 4.88
N VAL A 40 -7.30 -2.68 4.99
CA VAL A 40 -6.19 -2.38 5.91
C VAL A 40 -6.67 -2.29 7.38
N PRO A 41 -7.69 -1.49 7.74
CA PRO A 41 -8.08 -1.37 9.15
C PRO A 41 -8.58 -2.68 9.77
N GLY A 42 -9.25 -3.53 8.98
CA GLY A 42 -9.84 -4.79 9.43
C GLY A 42 -8.90 -5.99 9.45
N ARG A 43 -7.69 -5.87 8.89
CA ARG A 43 -6.68 -6.95 8.88
C ARG A 43 -5.50 -6.69 9.80
N LEU A 44 -5.46 -5.53 10.46
CA LEU A 44 -4.42 -5.19 11.41
C LEU A 44 -4.87 -5.56 12.82
N GLU A 45 -4.00 -6.26 13.53
CA GLU A 45 -4.20 -6.66 14.92
C GLU A 45 -2.94 -6.32 15.73
N GLY A 46 -3.08 -6.14 17.04
CA GLY A 46 -1.96 -5.87 17.93
C GLY A 46 -1.15 -4.62 17.57
N GLU A 47 0.17 -4.74 17.58
CA GLU A 47 1.11 -3.64 17.36
C GLU A 47 0.94 -2.95 15.98
N PRO A 48 0.79 -3.65 14.84
CA PRO A 48 0.50 -3.03 13.56
C PRO A 48 -0.73 -2.11 13.54
N LEU A 49 -1.80 -2.47 14.27
CA LEU A 49 -3.00 -1.64 14.38
C LEU A 49 -2.72 -0.36 15.17
N GLN A 50 -1.98 -0.48 16.27
CA GLN A 50 -1.60 0.67 17.09
C GLN A 50 -0.68 1.62 16.32
N GLN A 51 0.34 1.09 15.62
CA GLN A 51 1.21 1.87 14.74
C GLN A 51 0.43 2.61 13.63
N PHE A 52 -0.63 2.00 13.10
CA PHE A 52 -1.49 2.65 12.11
C PHE A 52 -2.28 3.81 12.72
N LYS A 53 -2.84 3.62 13.93
CA LYS A 53 -3.57 4.66 14.68
C LYS A 53 -2.66 5.84 15.07
N ASP A 54 -1.44 5.54 15.51
CA ASP A 54 -0.45 6.56 15.94
C ASP A 54 0.25 7.24 14.75
N GLY A 55 0.01 6.75 13.53
CA GLY A 55 0.54 7.33 12.29
C GLY A 55 1.94 6.86 11.90
N TYR A 56 2.56 5.95 12.67
CA TYR A 56 3.86 5.35 12.36
C TYR A 56 3.82 4.38 11.16
N ARG A 57 2.65 3.80 10.90
CA ARG A 57 2.41 2.91 9.76
C ARG A 57 1.40 3.54 8.82
N ARG A 58 1.80 3.79 7.57
CA ARG A 58 0.92 4.39 6.56
C ARG A 58 0.82 3.50 5.33
N TYR A 59 -0.38 3.43 4.77
CA TYR A 59 -0.65 2.72 3.53
C TYR A 59 -0.96 3.72 2.44
N VAL A 60 -0.25 3.60 1.32
CA VAL A 60 -0.34 4.53 0.21
C VAL A 60 -0.49 3.78 -1.11
N CYS A 61 -1.14 4.43 -2.06
CA CYS A 61 -1.22 3.95 -3.42
C CYS A 61 -0.05 4.50 -4.21
N VAL A 62 0.76 3.61 -4.76
CA VAL A 62 1.93 3.96 -5.57
C VAL A 62 1.69 3.48 -6.99
N ARG A 63 1.99 4.35 -7.96
CA ARG A 63 1.94 3.97 -9.37
C ARG A 63 3.08 3.02 -9.67
N VAL A 64 2.75 1.87 -10.25
CA VAL A 64 3.74 0.88 -10.68
C VAL A 64 4.39 1.38 -11.97
N GLU A 65 5.70 1.62 -11.91
CA GLU A 65 6.53 1.93 -13.07
C GLU A 65 6.59 0.72 -14.02
N GLY A 66 6.56 0.96 -15.33
CA GLY A 66 6.52 -0.11 -16.35
C GLY A 66 5.20 -0.86 -16.42
N ALA A 67 4.16 -0.43 -15.71
CA ALA A 67 2.83 -1.04 -15.77
C ALA A 67 2.20 -1.00 -17.17
N ASP A 68 2.64 -0.09 -18.03
CA ASP A 68 2.27 0.02 -19.44
C ASP A 68 2.77 -1.17 -20.28
N LEU A 69 3.88 -1.82 -19.90
CA LEU A 69 4.41 -3.01 -20.58
C LEU A 69 3.46 -4.21 -20.49
N PHE A 70 2.60 -4.25 -19.47
CA PHE A 70 1.59 -5.29 -19.28
C PHE A 70 0.25 -4.96 -19.94
N LYS A 71 0.12 -3.77 -20.54
CA LYS A 71 -1.00 -3.45 -21.43
C LYS A 71 -0.58 -3.85 -22.84
N SER A 72 -0.70 -5.14 -23.18
CA SER A 72 -0.44 -5.59 -24.55
C SER A 72 -1.25 -4.76 -25.56
N PRO A 73 -0.67 -4.37 -26.71
CA PRO A 73 -1.44 -3.83 -27.80
C PRO A 73 -2.41 -4.91 -28.28
N LYS A 74 -3.68 -4.54 -28.37
CA LYS A 74 -4.72 -5.35 -28.98
C LYS A 74 -4.51 -5.44 -30.48
#